data_AF-A0A9E1Q8H3-F1
#
_entry.id   AF-A0A9E1Q8H3-F1
#
_cell.length_a   1.000
_cell.length_b   1.000
_cell.length_c   1.000
_cell.angle_alpha   90.00
_cell.angle_beta   90.00
_cell.angle_gamma   90.00
#
_symmetry.space_group_name_H-M   'P 1'
#
loop_
_entity.id
_entity.type
_entity.pdbx_description
1 polymer ?
#
loop_
_entity_poly.entity_id
_entity_poly.type
_entity_poly.pdbx_seq_one_letter_code
_entity_poly.pdbx_strand_id
1 'polypeptide(L)'
;SIPGWVCESTLVVACSYSGNTEETIEAVKTASERGSKISVVTSGGVLSEMAKEKDWPIVTMPGGHPPRSQFGRGFTGLTWTLKQFSVFSENMYADLESSPAFLNTMVDTIIEQAGSLADLVENKIIMIYSDTSTGGIATRMRQQLNENSKLLVNTHVLPEMNHNELVGWDSGTNEHVAIIIRTPEDNIRSRFRMDFCSDIFRELEADVIMIDAIGENQMQRLMYLNQLSDWLSLLLAERSGTCPVDIKNIIRLKSALESFNG
;
A
#
# COMPACT_ATOMS: atom_id res chain seq x y z
N SER A 1 -10.30 17.78 -5.92
CA SER A 1 -11.13 17.64 -7.15
C SER A 1 -11.39 16.17 -7.47
N ILE A 2 -12.49 15.86 -8.19
CA ILE A 2 -12.84 14.50 -8.63
C ILE A 2 -12.96 14.45 -10.17
N PRO A 3 -12.87 13.27 -10.81
CA PRO A 3 -13.00 13.16 -12.26
C PRO A 3 -14.29 13.79 -12.80
N GLY A 4 -14.21 14.40 -13.99
CA GLY A 4 -15.34 15.13 -14.60
C GLY A 4 -16.56 14.27 -14.93
N TRP A 5 -16.37 12.96 -15.10
CA TRP A 5 -17.43 12.00 -15.41
C TRP A 5 -18.22 11.52 -14.18
N VAL A 6 -17.83 11.90 -12.95
CA VAL A 6 -18.57 11.53 -11.74
C VAL A 6 -19.92 12.25 -11.70
N CYS A 7 -21.01 11.49 -11.66
CA CYS A 7 -22.41 11.94 -11.72
C CYS A 7 -23.35 11.02 -10.93
N GLU A 8 -24.67 11.14 -11.07
CA GLU A 8 -25.68 10.35 -10.35
C GLU A 8 -25.60 8.83 -10.60
N SER A 9 -25.03 8.40 -11.72
CA SER A 9 -24.82 6.98 -12.04
C SER A 9 -23.51 6.41 -11.48
N THR A 10 -22.75 7.22 -10.74
CA THR A 10 -21.45 6.82 -10.18
C THR A 10 -21.57 6.48 -8.71
N LEU A 11 -20.96 5.36 -8.30
CA LEU A 11 -20.69 5.06 -6.89
C LEU A 11 -19.37 5.69 -6.48
N VAL A 12 -19.41 6.49 -5.42
CA VAL A 12 -18.24 7.06 -4.75
C VAL A 12 -18.11 6.42 -3.37
N VAL A 13 -17.01 5.69 -3.15
CA VAL A 13 -16.68 5.12 -1.84
C VAL A 13 -15.60 5.96 -1.18
N ALA A 14 -15.99 6.70 -0.15
CA ALA A 14 -15.06 7.51 0.64
C ALA A 14 -14.40 6.65 1.71
N CYS A 15 -13.10 6.37 1.57
CA CYS A 15 -12.35 5.56 2.52
C CYS A 15 -11.27 6.41 3.19
N SER A 16 -11.47 6.78 4.46
CA SER A 16 -10.48 7.49 5.25
C SER A 16 -10.52 6.99 6.67
N TYR A 17 -9.38 6.51 7.20
CA TYR A 17 -9.31 6.03 8.58
C TYR A 17 -9.72 7.13 9.56
N SER A 18 -9.12 8.32 9.46
CA SER A 18 -9.41 9.43 10.39
C SER A 18 -10.81 10.05 10.21
N GLY A 19 -11.39 9.91 9.02
CA GLY A 19 -12.62 10.61 8.64
C GLY A 19 -12.50 12.13 8.49
N ASN A 20 -11.29 12.68 8.65
CA ASN A 20 -11.02 14.12 8.68
C ASN A 20 -10.06 14.58 7.57
N THR A 21 -9.71 13.70 6.64
CA THR A 21 -8.81 14.03 5.52
C THR A 21 -9.49 15.06 4.61
N GLU A 22 -8.90 16.26 4.51
CA GLU A 22 -9.44 17.42 3.80
C GLU A 22 -9.79 17.08 2.35
N GLU A 23 -8.85 16.47 1.63
CA GLU A 23 -9.00 16.13 0.23
C GLU A 23 -10.14 15.11 0.02
N THR A 24 -10.32 14.18 0.97
CA THR A 24 -11.42 13.21 0.92
C THR A 24 -12.76 13.87 1.18
N ILE A 25 -12.83 14.79 2.16
CA ILE A 25 -14.06 15.52 2.49
C ILE A 25 -14.48 16.39 1.31
N GLU A 26 -13.54 17.11 0.69
CA GLU A 26 -13.82 17.95 -0.47
C GLU A 26 -14.30 17.13 -1.68
N ALA A 27 -13.69 15.97 -1.91
CA ALA A 27 -14.12 15.03 -2.94
C ALA A 27 -15.55 14.53 -2.69
N VAL A 28 -15.90 14.20 -1.44
CA VAL A 28 -17.25 13.76 -1.06
C VAL A 28 -18.29 14.87 -1.21
N LYS A 29 -17.97 16.10 -0.81
CA LYS A 29 -18.84 17.27 -1.03
C LYS A 29 -19.14 17.45 -2.51
N THR A 30 -18.10 17.45 -3.35
CA THR A 30 -18.25 17.58 -4.81
C THR A 30 -19.09 16.43 -5.40
N ALA A 31 -18.87 15.19 -4.95
CA ALA A 31 -19.64 14.03 -5.40
C ALA A 31 -21.12 14.14 -4.98
N SER A 32 -21.38 14.62 -3.77
CA SER A 32 -22.73 14.83 -3.25
C SER A 32 -23.47 15.91 -4.03
N GLU A 33 -22.80 17.02 -4.36
CA GLU A 33 -23.36 18.11 -5.17
C GLU A 33 -23.72 17.65 -6.58
N ARG A 34 -22.97 16.68 -7.13
CA ARG A 34 -23.25 16.05 -8.42
C ARG A 34 -24.25 14.89 -8.34
N GLY A 35 -24.87 14.66 -7.19
CA GLY A 35 -25.91 13.64 -7.00
C GLY A 35 -25.40 12.19 -7.05
N SER A 36 -24.10 11.95 -6.93
CA SER A 36 -23.54 10.59 -6.93
C SER A 36 -24.03 9.75 -5.75
N LYS A 37 -24.03 8.43 -5.94
CA LYS A 37 -24.26 7.49 -4.84
C LYS A 37 -23.01 7.44 -3.98
N ILE A 38 -23.14 7.67 -2.67
CA ILE A 38 -22.00 7.74 -1.76
C ILE A 38 -22.10 6.63 -0.72
N SER A 39 -20.97 6.00 -0.43
CA SER A 39 -20.79 5.15 0.75
C SER A 39 -19.49 5.51 1.47
N VAL A 40 -19.45 5.31 2.78
CA VAL A 40 -18.34 5.76 3.63
C VAL A 40 -17.73 4.59 4.38
N VAL A 41 -16.40 4.53 4.43
CA VAL A 41 -15.60 3.61 5.23
C VAL A 41 -14.65 4.43 6.10
N THR A 42 -14.89 4.48 7.41
CA THR A 42 -14.17 5.38 8.32
C THR A 42 -14.12 4.88 9.76
N SER A 43 -13.19 5.39 10.57
CA SER A 43 -13.23 5.20 12.03
C SER A 43 -14.04 6.29 12.77
N GLY A 44 -14.53 7.31 12.07
CA GLY A 44 -15.29 8.41 12.65
C GLY A 44 -15.18 9.71 11.85
N GLY A 45 -15.05 10.83 12.56
CA GLY A 45 -14.78 12.16 11.99
C GLY A 45 -15.93 12.75 11.17
N VAL A 46 -15.60 13.83 10.45
CA VAL A 46 -16.54 14.59 9.61
C VAL A 46 -17.24 13.68 8.59
N LEU A 47 -16.53 12.72 7.98
CA LEU A 47 -17.15 11.77 7.06
C LEU A 47 -18.25 10.92 7.72
N SER A 48 -18.09 10.53 8.98
CA SER A 48 -19.14 9.79 9.70
C SER A 48 -20.35 10.67 10.01
N GLU A 49 -20.15 11.95 10.28
CA GLU A 49 -21.23 12.91 10.53
C GLU A 49 -22.02 13.18 9.24
N MET A 50 -21.31 13.44 8.14
CA MET A 50 -21.92 13.62 6.81
C MET A 50 -22.75 12.41 6.39
N ALA A 51 -22.21 11.19 6.59
CA ALA A 51 -22.94 9.97 6.26
C ALA A 51 -24.24 9.84 7.06
N LYS A 52 -24.24 10.19 8.35
CA LYS A 52 -25.45 10.16 9.19
C LYS A 52 -26.46 11.23 8.78
N GLU A 53 -26.01 12.46 8.50
CA GLU A 53 -26.88 13.56 8.09
C GLU A 53 -27.58 13.27 6.75
N LYS A 54 -26.86 12.65 5.81
CA LYS A 54 -27.33 12.38 4.45
C LYS A 54 -27.87 10.96 4.24
N ASP A 55 -27.93 10.16 5.31
CA ASP A 55 -28.35 8.75 5.29
C ASP A 55 -27.57 7.89 4.27
N TRP A 56 -26.25 8.09 4.20
CA TRP A 56 -25.37 7.30 3.34
C TRP A 56 -24.96 5.99 4.03
N PRO A 57 -24.87 4.86 3.29
CA PRO A 57 -24.32 3.62 3.81
C PRO A 57 -22.90 3.82 4.35
N ILE A 58 -22.68 3.36 5.59
CA ILE A 58 -21.41 3.53 6.30
C ILE A 58 -20.92 2.21 6.90
N VAL A 59 -19.63 1.93 6.72
CA VAL A 59 -18.89 0.91 7.46
C VAL A 59 -17.97 1.61 8.45
N THR A 60 -18.20 1.37 9.74
CA THR A 60 -17.40 1.93 10.83
C THR A 60 -16.34 0.94 11.31
N MET A 61 -15.14 1.44 11.63
CA MET A 61 -14.07 0.65 12.24
C MET A 61 -13.52 1.31 13.52
N PRO A 62 -12.88 0.56 14.43
CA PRO A 62 -12.22 1.15 15.60
C PRO A 62 -11.15 2.17 15.24
N GLY A 63 -11.22 3.34 15.87
CA GLY A 63 -10.21 4.40 15.82
C GLY A 63 -9.07 4.20 16.83
N GLY A 64 -8.15 5.17 16.90
CA GLY A 64 -7.16 5.28 17.97
C GLY A 64 -5.77 4.70 17.67
N HIS A 65 -5.56 4.14 16.49
CA HIS A 65 -4.25 3.62 16.07
C HIS A 65 -3.70 4.37 14.85
N PRO A 66 -2.38 4.35 14.60
CA PRO A 66 -1.82 4.91 13.38
C PRO A 66 -2.46 4.26 12.12
N PRO A 67 -2.92 5.04 11.13
CA PRO A 67 -3.63 4.49 9.96
C PRO A 67 -2.88 3.37 9.23
N ARG A 68 -1.55 3.46 9.16
CA ARG A 68 -0.68 2.47 8.50
C ARG A 68 -0.75 1.07 9.10
N SER A 69 -1.08 0.95 10.40
CA SER A 69 -1.30 -0.35 11.08
C SER A 69 -2.73 -0.85 10.96
N GLN A 70 -3.62 -0.10 10.31
CA GLN A 70 -5.05 -0.39 10.22
C GLN A 70 -5.48 -0.85 8.84
N PHE A 71 -4.53 -1.24 7.98
CA PHE A 71 -4.79 -1.72 6.63
C PHE A 71 -5.83 -2.83 6.61
N GLY A 72 -5.70 -3.86 7.47
CA GLY A 72 -6.66 -4.96 7.51
C GLY A 72 -8.10 -4.51 7.77
N ARG A 73 -8.31 -3.48 8.61
CA ARG A 73 -9.65 -2.92 8.88
C ARG A 73 -10.15 -2.08 7.71
N GLY A 74 -9.31 -1.22 7.16
CA GLY A 74 -9.65 -0.38 6.02
C GLY A 74 -9.98 -1.20 4.78
N PHE A 75 -9.13 -2.18 4.48
CA PHE A 75 -9.27 -3.04 3.31
C PHE A 75 -10.51 -3.93 3.40
N THR A 76 -10.74 -4.60 4.54
CA THR A 76 -11.95 -5.43 4.72
C THR A 76 -13.24 -4.60 4.69
N GLY A 77 -13.25 -3.40 5.28
CA GLY A 77 -14.40 -2.50 5.19
C GLY A 77 -14.69 -2.03 3.76
N LEU A 78 -13.62 -1.74 3.00
CA LEU A 78 -13.72 -1.34 1.60
C LEU A 78 -14.23 -2.51 0.74
N THR A 79 -13.64 -3.70 0.85
CA THR A 79 -14.05 -4.87 0.04
C THR A 79 -15.46 -5.32 0.40
N TRP A 80 -15.85 -5.26 1.68
CA TRP A 80 -17.24 -5.49 2.08
C TRP A 80 -18.19 -4.52 1.40
N THR A 81 -17.87 -3.23 1.41
CA THR A 81 -18.69 -2.20 0.74
C THR A 81 -18.81 -2.50 -0.76
N LEU A 82 -17.68 -2.76 -1.44
CA LEU A 82 -17.66 -3.07 -2.86
C LEU A 82 -18.42 -4.36 -3.21
N LYS A 83 -18.44 -5.35 -2.31
CA LYS A 83 -19.24 -6.58 -2.44
C LYS A 83 -20.74 -6.28 -2.43
N GLN A 84 -21.21 -5.42 -1.52
CA GLN A 84 -22.62 -5.02 -1.47
C GLN A 84 -23.08 -4.31 -2.75
N PHE A 85 -22.16 -3.64 -3.44
CA PHE A 85 -22.41 -3.02 -4.75
C PHE A 85 -22.09 -3.92 -5.95
N SER A 86 -21.81 -5.22 -5.74
CA SER A 86 -21.48 -6.20 -6.79
C SER A 86 -20.23 -5.85 -7.64
N VAL A 87 -19.34 -4.99 -7.12
CA VAL A 87 -18.05 -4.66 -7.74
C VAL A 87 -16.99 -5.69 -7.33
N PHE A 88 -17.09 -6.20 -6.11
CA PHE A 88 -16.23 -7.26 -5.59
C PHE A 88 -17.01 -8.58 -5.59
N SER A 89 -16.55 -9.56 -6.37
CA SER A 89 -17.27 -10.83 -6.56
C SER A 89 -17.25 -11.68 -5.29
N GLU A 90 -18.25 -12.56 -5.15
CA GLU A 90 -18.33 -13.53 -4.06
C GLU A 90 -17.06 -14.41 -3.98
N ASN A 91 -16.52 -14.83 -5.13
CA ASN A 91 -15.30 -15.64 -5.16
C ASN A 91 -14.07 -14.87 -4.65
N MET A 92 -13.89 -13.61 -5.08
CA MET A 92 -12.79 -12.78 -4.56
C MET A 92 -12.95 -12.52 -3.06
N TYR A 93 -14.19 -12.39 -2.58
CA TYR A 93 -14.48 -12.20 -1.16
C TYR A 93 -14.18 -13.47 -0.35
N ALA A 94 -14.54 -14.65 -0.86
CA ALA A 94 -14.20 -15.93 -0.24
C ALA A 94 -12.67 -16.13 -0.15
N ASP A 95 -11.92 -15.74 -1.19
CA ASP A 95 -10.46 -15.75 -1.16
C ASP A 95 -9.90 -14.84 -0.04
N LEU A 96 -10.47 -13.64 0.12
CA LEU A 96 -10.14 -12.73 1.22
C LEU A 96 -10.49 -13.32 2.59
N GLU A 97 -11.67 -13.91 2.76
CA GLU A 97 -12.10 -14.54 4.01
C GLU A 97 -11.21 -15.73 4.40
N SER A 98 -10.61 -16.42 3.44
CA SER A 98 -9.64 -17.49 3.70
C SER A 98 -8.28 -16.99 4.18
N SER A 99 -7.94 -15.73 3.90
CA SER A 99 -6.59 -15.19 4.10
C SER A 99 -6.13 -15.18 5.56
N PRO A 100 -6.94 -14.80 6.57
CA PRO A 100 -6.50 -14.81 7.97
C PRO A 100 -6.04 -16.18 8.46
N ALA A 101 -6.75 -17.25 8.10
CA ALA A 101 -6.38 -18.61 8.50
C ALA A 101 -5.02 -19.01 7.91
N PHE A 102 -4.81 -18.72 6.62
CA PHE A 102 -3.53 -18.92 5.95
C PHE A 102 -2.40 -18.10 6.61
N LEU A 103 -2.58 -16.79 6.79
CA LEU A 103 -1.55 -15.92 7.36
C LEU A 103 -1.16 -16.33 8.78
N ASN A 104 -2.11 -16.79 9.59
CA ASN A 104 -1.82 -17.31 10.94
C ASN A 104 -0.88 -18.51 10.91
N THR A 105 -0.92 -19.35 9.87
CA THR A 105 0.02 -20.47 9.72
C THR A 105 1.40 -20.02 9.20
N MET A 106 1.49 -18.83 8.62
CA MET A 106 2.70 -18.31 7.99
C MET A 106 3.45 -17.28 8.84
N VAL A 107 2.93 -16.88 10.01
CA VAL A 107 3.48 -15.78 10.83
C VAL A 107 4.97 -15.94 11.08
N ASP A 108 5.40 -17.10 11.58
CA ASP A 108 6.81 -17.35 11.92
C ASP A 108 7.69 -17.31 10.67
N THR A 109 7.26 -17.93 9.57
CA THR A 109 7.96 -17.89 8.29
C THR A 109 8.09 -16.47 7.75
N ILE A 110 7.04 -15.65 7.85
CA ILE A 110 7.05 -14.26 7.42
C ILE A 110 8.05 -13.44 8.24
N ILE A 111 8.07 -13.63 9.57
CA ILE A 111 9.00 -12.92 10.45
C ILE A 111 10.45 -13.33 10.17
N GLU A 112 10.72 -14.63 10.02
CA GLU A 112 12.04 -15.15 9.69
C GLU A 112 12.56 -14.60 8.36
N GLN A 113 11.71 -14.60 7.34
CA GLN A 113 12.04 -14.04 6.04
C GLN A 113 12.21 -12.52 6.09
N ALA A 114 11.37 -11.80 6.84
CA ALA A 114 11.54 -10.37 7.06
C ALA A 114 12.87 -10.05 7.76
N GLY A 115 13.31 -10.88 8.70
CA GLY A 115 14.62 -10.78 9.34
C GLY A 115 15.77 -11.00 8.37
N SER A 116 15.66 -12.03 7.53
CA SER A 116 16.65 -12.31 6.47
C SER A 116 16.71 -11.18 5.44
N LEU A 117 15.57 -10.61 5.07
CA LEU A 117 15.50 -9.44 4.20
C LEU A 117 16.13 -8.22 4.88
N ALA A 118 15.87 -8.00 6.17
CA ALA A 118 16.45 -6.89 6.91
C ALA A 118 17.98 -6.96 6.88
N ASP A 119 18.58 -8.15 7.04
CA ASP A 119 20.03 -8.34 6.95
C ASP A 119 20.62 -7.93 5.59
N LEU A 120 19.87 -8.17 4.50
CA LEU A 120 20.33 -7.90 3.13
C LEU A 120 20.16 -6.43 2.73
N VAL A 121 19.18 -5.73 3.29
CA VAL A 121 18.83 -4.35 2.87
C VAL A 121 19.31 -3.29 3.84
N GLU A 122 19.79 -3.68 5.02
CA GLU A 122 20.33 -2.76 6.02
C GLU A 122 21.52 -1.98 5.47
N ASN A 123 21.48 -0.66 5.63
CA ASN A 123 22.47 0.29 5.09
C ASN A 123 22.58 0.32 3.55
N LYS A 124 21.58 -0.18 2.81
CA LYS A 124 21.53 -0.12 1.34
C LYS A 124 20.56 0.96 0.84
N ILE A 125 20.77 1.40 -0.39
CA ILE A 125 19.81 2.20 -1.16
C ILE A 125 18.80 1.24 -1.77
N ILE A 126 17.58 1.24 -1.24
CA ILE A 126 16.54 0.28 -1.61
C ILE A 126 15.74 0.78 -2.82
N MET A 127 15.70 -0.05 -3.86
CA MET A 127 14.89 0.15 -5.06
C MET A 127 13.90 -1.01 -5.19
N ILE A 128 12.59 -0.76 -5.12
CA ILE A 128 11.57 -1.82 -5.19
C ILE A 128 10.89 -1.80 -6.55
N TYR A 129 10.80 -2.98 -7.16
CA TYR A 129 10.19 -3.18 -8.47
C TYR A 129 9.11 -4.25 -8.42
N SER A 130 8.07 -4.07 -9.21
CA SER A 130 6.98 -5.03 -9.35
C SER A 130 6.35 -4.96 -10.74
N ASP A 131 5.44 -5.87 -11.05
CA ASP A 131 4.56 -5.69 -12.19
C ASP A 131 3.58 -4.53 -11.92
N THR A 132 2.99 -3.97 -12.99
CA THR A 132 1.96 -2.93 -12.87
C THR A 132 0.78 -3.41 -12.02
N SER A 133 0.36 -4.68 -12.14
CA SER A 133 -0.75 -5.24 -11.36
C SER A 133 -0.48 -5.31 -9.86
N THR A 134 0.79 -5.37 -9.44
CA THR A 134 1.23 -5.46 -8.04
C THR A 134 1.86 -4.17 -7.53
N GLY A 135 1.81 -3.08 -8.32
CA GLY A 135 2.36 -1.77 -7.96
C GLY A 135 1.82 -1.17 -6.66
N GLY A 136 0.59 -1.53 -6.27
CA GLY A 136 0.02 -1.17 -4.98
C GLY A 136 0.79 -1.77 -3.79
N ILE A 137 1.32 -2.99 -3.95
CA ILE A 137 2.14 -3.66 -2.92
C ILE A 137 3.51 -3.00 -2.82
N ALA A 138 4.19 -2.75 -3.95
CA ALA A 138 5.46 -2.02 -3.95
C ALA A 138 5.31 -0.62 -3.33
N THR A 139 4.25 0.10 -3.69
CA THR A 139 3.95 1.43 -3.12
C THR A 139 3.72 1.35 -1.61
N ARG A 140 2.95 0.38 -1.14
CA ARG A 140 2.73 0.17 0.30
C ARG A 140 4.04 -0.15 1.01
N MET A 141 4.88 -1.01 0.43
CA MET A 141 6.16 -1.39 1.02
C MET A 141 7.07 -0.18 1.22
N ARG A 142 7.17 0.67 0.20
CA ARG A 142 7.84 1.98 0.32
C ARG A 142 7.28 2.81 1.46
N GLN A 143 5.95 2.93 1.55
CA GLN A 143 5.29 3.73 2.59
C GLN A 143 5.59 3.17 3.99
N GLN A 144 5.56 1.85 4.19
CA GLN A 144 5.90 1.25 5.48
C GLN A 144 7.36 1.51 5.86
N LEU A 145 8.31 1.34 4.93
CA LEU A 145 9.73 1.61 5.18
C LEU A 145 9.98 3.10 5.49
N ASN A 146 9.34 4.00 4.74
CA ASN A 146 9.44 5.45 4.94
C ASN A 146 8.82 5.88 6.29
N GLU A 147 7.65 5.34 6.64
CA GLU A 147 6.92 5.76 7.85
C GLU A 147 7.37 5.05 9.13
N ASN A 148 7.70 3.76 9.09
CA ASN A 148 8.09 3.02 10.29
C ASN A 148 9.60 3.10 10.53
N SER A 149 10.42 2.88 9.50
CA SER A 149 11.89 2.77 9.62
C SER A 149 12.62 4.06 9.27
N LYS A 150 11.92 5.08 8.72
CA LYS A 150 12.50 6.36 8.26
C LYS A 150 13.54 6.22 7.16
N LEU A 151 13.46 5.13 6.41
CA LEU A 151 14.31 4.91 5.24
C LEU A 151 13.71 5.65 4.04
N LEU A 152 14.54 6.32 3.24
CA LEU A 152 14.08 6.90 1.97
C LEU A 152 14.20 5.83 0.89
N VAL A 153 13.06 5.28 0.48
CA VAL A 153 12.99 4.18 -0.50
C VAL A 153 12.29 4.64 -1.78
N ASN A 154 12.74 4.13 -2.93
CA ASN A 154 12.13 4.39 -4.24
C ASN A 154 11.45 3.14 -4.81
N THR A 155 10.38 3.35 -5.58
CA THR A 155 9.61 2.25 -6.20
C THR A 155 9.12 2.60 -7.58
N HIS A 156 9.24 1.65 -8.51
CA HIS A 156 8.68 1.75 -9.85
C HIS A 156 8.07 0.43 -10.30
N VAL A 157 7.17 0.49 -11.29
CA VAL A 157 6.54 -0.70 -11.87
C VAL A 157 7.09 -0.98 -13.26
N LEU A 158 7.20 -2.25 -13.61
CA LEU A 158 7.47 -2.66 -14.99
C LEU A 158 6.16 -2.66 -15.80
N PRO A 159 6.18 -2.20 -17.08
CA PRO A 159 7.36 -1.86 -17.88
C PRO A 159 7.85 -0.40 -17.77
N GLU A 160 7.13 0.49 -17.07
CA GLU A 160 7.45 1.94 -17.04
C GLU A 160 8.87 2.22 -16.53
N MET A 161 9.31 1.49 -15.51
CA MET A 161 10.68 1.51 -14.99
C MET A 161 11.73 1.33 -16.09
N ASN A 162 11.46 0.45 -17.06
CA ASN A 162 12.41 0.14 -18.13
C ASN A 162 12.54 1.30 -19.14
N HIS A 163 11.55 2.17 -19.22
CA HIS A 163 11.56 3.32 -20.13
C HIS A 163 12.27 4.53 -19.52
N ASN A 164 12.21 4.71 -18.20
CA ASN A 164 12.62 5.95 -17.56
C ASN A 164 13.79 5.79 -16.57
N GLU A 165 13.94 4.63 -15.93
CA GLU A 165 14.91 4.43 -14.85
C GLU A 165 16.04 3.45 -15.20
N LEU A 166 15.81 2.48 -16.10
CA LEU A 166 16.84 1.49 -16.43
C LEU A 166 18.15 2.12 -16.91
N VAL A 167 18.09 3.23 -17.67
CA VAL A 167 19.29 3.99 -18.07
C VAL A 167 19.98 4.71 -16.90
N GLY A 168 19.24 5.04 -15.83
CA GLY A 168 19.79 5.64 -14.62
C GLY A 168 20.63 4.66 -13.80
N TRP A 169 20.42 3.36 -13.97
CA TRP A 169 21.23 2.31 -13.34
C TRP A 169 22.69 2.31 -13.81
N ASP A 170 23.06 3.04 -14.86
CA ASP A 170 24.47 3.30 -15.18
C ASP A 170 25.26 3.93 -14.00
N SER A 171 24.55 4.52 -13.03
CA SER A 171 25.11 5.04 -11.77
C SER A 171 24.92 4.13 -10.55
N GLY A 172 24.35 2.95 -10.75
CA GLY A 172 24.17 1.93 -9.73
C GLY A 172 25.50 1.36 -9.25
N THR A 173 25.51 0.93 -7.99
CA THR A 173 26.70 0.40 -7.31
C THR A 173 26.29 -0.69 -6.33
N ASN A 174 27.27 -1.33 -5.69
CA ASN A 174 27.08 -2.24 -4.57
C ASN A 174 26.42 -1.61 -3.32
N GLU A 175 26.20 -0.29 -3.27
CA GLU A 175 25.39 0.35 -2.22
C GLU A 175 23.89 0.16 -2.47
N HIS A 176 23.50 -0.23 -3.68
CA HIS A 176 22.10 -0.42 -4.06
C HIS A 176 21.64 -1.86 -3.85
N VAL A 177 20.36 -2.00 -3.53
CA VAL A 177 19.65 -3.28 -3.54
C VAL A 177 18.34 -3.15 -4.31
N ALA A 178 18.16 -4.01 -5.30
CA ALA A 178 16.93 -4.13 -6.06
C ALA A 178 16.06 -5.24 -5.46
N ILE A 179 14.90 -4.88 -4.90
CA ILE A 179 13.89 -5.83 -4.44
C ILE A 179 12.86 -6.01 -5.55
N ILE A 180 12.76 -7.22 -6.10
CA ILE A 180 11.81 -7.56 -7.15
C ILE A 180 10.67 -8.38 -6.56
N ILE A 181 9.45 -7.82 -6.55
CA ILE A 181 8.25 -8.51 -6.09
C ILE A 181 7.63 -9.24 -7.27
N ARG A 182 7.41 -10.55 -7.10
CA ARG A 182 6.83 -11.43 -8.12
C ARG A 182 5.60 -12.16 -7.64
N THR A 183 4.67 -12.35 -8.56
CA THR A 183 3.48 -13.17 -8.36
C THR A 183 3.24 -14.08 -9.57
N PRO A 184 2.56 -15.24 -9.39
CA PRO A 184 2.13 -16.08 -10.50
C PRO A 184 1.26 -15.32 -11.53
N GLU A 185 0.55 -14.27 -11.11
CA GLU A 185 -0.32 -13.44 -11.93
C GLU A 185 0.40 -12.43 -12.82
N ASP A 186 1.69 -12.17 -12.56
CA ASP A 186 2.46 -11.18 -13.30
C ASP A 186 2.42 -11.44 -14.82
N ASN A 187 2.42 -10.36 -15.60
CA ASN A 187 2.51 -10.48 -17.04
C ASN A 187 3.81 -11.21 -17.43
N ILE A 188 3.72 -12.19 -18.33
CA ILE A 188 4.87 -12.98 -18.76
C ILE A 188 6.02 -12.13 -19.29
N ARG A 189 5.72 -11.01 -19.98
CA ARG A 189 6.75 -10.07 -20.46
C ARG A 189 7.31 -9.21 -19.34
N SER A 190 6.54 -8.90 -18.31
CA SER A 190 7.06 -8.20 -17.12
C SER A 190 8.01 -9.10 -16.35
N ARG A 191 7.68 -10.39 -16.16
CA ARG A 191 8.61 -11.37 -15.56
C ARG A 191 9.93 -11.47 -16.33
N PHE A 192 9.87 -11.61 -17.65
CA PHE A 192 11.08 -11.60 -18.47
C PHE A 192 11.90 -10.32 -18.25
N ARG A 193 11.27 -9.15 -18.18
CA ARG A 193 11.97 -7.89 -17.94
C ARG A 193 12.54 -7.80 -16.53
N MET A 194 11.85 -8.32 -15.51
CA MET A 194 12.35 -8.41 -14.14
C MET A 194 13.64 -9.22 -14.11
N ASP A 195 13.65 -10.39 -14.74
CA ASP A 195 14.83 -11.25 -14.80
C ASP A 195 15.96 -10.56 -15.59
N PHE A 196 15.67 -10.00 -16.76
CA PHE A 196 16.66 -9.28 -17.58
C PHE A 196 17.27 -8.07 -16.87
N CYS A 197 16.45 -7.26 -16.19
CA CYS A 197 16.96 -6.10 -15.44
C CYS A 197 17.77 -6.54 -14.21
N SER A 198 17.39 -7.65 -13.60
CA SER A 198 18.14 -8.22 -12.48
C SER A 198 19.55 -8.61 -12.87
N ASP A 199 19.75 -9.11 -14.08
CA ASP A 199 21.09 -9.42 -14.59
C ASP A 199 21.91 -8.13 -14.77
N ILE A 200 21.31 -7.07 -15.33
CA ILE A 200 21.95 -5.76 -15.44
C ILE A 200 22.35 -5.21 -14.07
N PHE A 201 21.47 -5.25 -13.07
CA PHE A 201 21.78 -4.73 -11.74
C PHE A 201 22.94 -5.49 -11.08
N ARG A 202 23.00 -6.82 -11.27
CA ARG A 202 24.12 -7.64 -10.76
C ARG A 202 25.43 -7.34 -11.47
N GLU A 203 25.41 -7.08 -12.78
CA GLU A 203 26.60 -6.66 -13.54
C GLU A 203 27.15 -5.33 -13.02
N LEU A 204 26.30 -4.49 -12.44
CA LEU A 204 26.63 -3.22 -11.77
C LEU A 204 26.95 -3.38 -10.27
N GLU A 205 27.17 -4.63 -9.82
CA GLU A 205 27.49 -5.01 -8.44
C GLU A 205 26.36 -4.74 -7.42
N ALA A 206 25.16 -4.36 -7.85
CA ALA A 206 24.03 -4.18 -6.94
C ALA A 206 23.47 -5.53 -6.49
N ASP A 207 23.00 -5.58 -5.24
CA ASP A 207 22.32 -6.76 -4.73
C ASP A 207 20.94 -6.88 -5.37
N VAL A 208 20.51 -8.09 -5.70
CA VAL A 208 19.17 -8.34 -6.24
C VAL A 208 18.46 -9.41 -5.43
N ILE A 209 17.32 -9.05 -4.88
CA ILE A 209 16.47 -9.91 -4.06
C ILE A 209 15.16 -10.15 -4.80
N MET A 210 14.85 -11.41 -5.07
CA MET A 210 13.56 -11.84 -5.62
C MET A 210 12.64 -12.24 -4.46
N ILE A 211 11.46 -11.63 -4.37
CA ILE A 211 10.42 -11.99 -3.41
C ILE A 211 9.26 -12.60 -4.19
N ASP A 212 9.12 -13.91 -4.12
CA ASP A 212 7.97 -14.63 -4.67
C ASP A 212 6.83 -14.68 -3.65
N ALA A 213 5.62 -14.29 -4.07
CA ALA A 213 4.46 -14.30 -3.20
C ALA A 213 3.99 -15.73 -2.89
N ILE A 214 3.74 -16.01 -1.60
CA ILE A 214 3.28 -17.32 -1.12
C ILE A 214 1.80 -17.25 -0.77
N GLY A 215 1.02 -18.22 -1.27
CA GLY A 215 -0.41 -18.36 -1.00
C GLY A 215 -1.10 -19.25 -2.02
N GLU A 216 -2.24 -19.83 -1.65
CA GLU A 216 -3.04 -20.71 -2.50
C GLU A 216 -3.82 -19.92 -3.55
N ASN A 217 -4.36 -18.75 -3.17
CA ASN A 217 -5.06 -17.82 -4.06
C ASN A 217 -4.38 -16.44 -4.12
N GLN A 218 -4.84 -15.59 -5.03
CA GLN A 218 -4.26 -14.27 -5.26
C GLN A 218 -4.33 -13.40 -4.01
N MET A 219 -5.43 -13.47 -3.25
CA MET A 219 -5.61 -12.63 -2.08
C MET A 219 -4.62 -13.00 -0.97
N GLN A 220 -4.44 -14.30 -0.71
CA GLN A 220 -3.45 -14.80 0.24
C GLN A 220 -2.04 -14.35 -0.13
N ARG A 221 -1.67 -14.43 -1.41
CA ARG A 221 -0.37 -13.95 -1.93
C ARG A 221 -0.16 -12.47 -1.67
N LEU A 222 -1.15 -11.63 -1.98
CA LEU A 222 -1.08 -10.19 -1.74
C LEU A 222 -1.01 -9.84 -0.25
N MET A 223 -1.78 -10.53 0.60
CA MET A 223 -1.76 -10.30 2.04
C MET A 223 -0.46 -10.77 2.69
N TYR A 224 0.11 -11.86 2.21
CA TYR A 224 1.43 -12.34 2.63
C TYR A 224 2.51 -11.29 2.35
N LEU A 225 2.54 -10.73 1.13
CA LEU A 225 3.49 -9.66 0.79
C LEU A 225 3.30 -8.41 1.65
N ASN A 226 2.05 -8.03 1.95
CA ASN A 226 1.76 -6.92 2.86
C ASN A 226 2.32 -7.17 4.26
N GLN A 227 2.12 -8.36 4.81
CA GLN A 227 2.59 -8.69 6.15
C GLN A 227 4.11 -8.82 6.22
N LEU A 228 4.75 -9.35 5.16
CA LEU A 228 6.20 -9.38 5.02
C LEU A 228 6.79 -7.98 5.02
N SER A 229 6.19 -7.06 4.24
CA SER A 229 6.57 -5.65 4.21
C SER A 229 6.40 -4.98 5.57
N ASP A 230 5.28 -5.22 6.25
CA ASP A 230 5.00 -4.63 7.56
C ASP A 230 6.08 -5.08 8.57
N TRP A 231 6.38 -6.38 8.66
CA TRP A 231 7.43 -6.91 9.53
C TRP A 231 8.82 -6.40 9.18
N LEU A 232 9.20 -6.38 7.90
CA LEU A 232 10.49 -5.83 7.46
C LEU A 232 10.68 -4.40 7.96
N SER A 233 9.65 -3.57 7.81
CA SER A 233 9.71 -2.17 8.25
C SER A 233 9.83 -2.02 9.76
N LEU A 234 9.18 -2.88 10.54
CA LEU A 234 9.27 -2.86 12.01
C LEU A 234 10.63 -3.34 12.50
N LEU A 235 11.17 -4.40 11.89
CA LEU A 235 12.50 -4.92 12.22
C LEU A 235 13.60 -3.89 11.92
N LEU A 236 13.55 -3.21 10.77
CA LEU A 236 14.49 -2.14 10.43
C LEU A 236 14.35 -0.91 11.35
N ALA A 237 13.12 -0.59 11.79
CA ALA A 237 12.89 0.46 12.78
C ALA A 237 13.52 0.10 14.13
N GLU A 238 13.35 -1.14 14.58
CA GLU A 238 13.94 -1.65 15.82
C GLU A 238 15.47 -1.62 15.76
N ARG A 239 16.08 -2.15 14.69
CA ARG A 239 17.55 -2.17 14.51
C ARG A 239 18.18 -0.77 14.50
N SER A 240 17.49 0.20 13.88
CA SER A 240 17.95 1.59 13.84
C SER A 240 17.63 2.40 15.10
N GLY A 241 16.92 1.82 16.08
CA GLY A 241 16.46 2.54 17.28
C GLY A 241 15.41 3.62 16.97
N THR A 242 14.73 3.52 15.83
CA THR A 242 13.78 4.50 15.34
C THR A 242 12.38 4.18 15.84
N CYS A 243 11.63 5.19 16.30
CA CYS A 243 10.25 4.99 16.73
C CYS A 243 9.31 4.87 15.51
N PRO A 244 8.65 3.71 15.30
CA PRO A 244 7.78 3.49 14.14
C PRO A 244 6.47 4.25 14.22
N VAL A 245 6.12 4.83 15.39
CA VAL A 245 4.90 5.61 15.60
C VAL A 245 5.12 7.10 15.24
N ASP A 246 6.34 7.59 15.38
CA ASP A 246 6.66 9.01 15.27
C ASP A 246 6.44 9.55 13.85
N ILE A 247 5.82 10.72 13.72
CA ILE A 247 5.54 11.39 12.44
C ILE A 247 5.73 12.92 12.54
N LYS A 248 6.75 13.39 13.29
CA LYS A 248 7.00 14.83 13.59
C LYS A 248 6.84 15.77 12.38
N ASN A 249 7.46 15.43 11.25
CA ASN A 249 7.43 16.29 10.05
C ASN A 249 6.04 16.37 9.41
N ILE A 250 5.24 15.30 9.48
CA ILE A 250 3.84 15.30 9.01
C ILE A 250 2.98 16.17 9.92
N ILE A 251 3.15 16.06 11.25
CA ILE A 251 2.44 16.92 12.21
C ILE A 251 2.80 18.38 11.97
N ARG A 252 4.09 18.69 11.80
CA ARG A 252 4.56 20.05 11.49
C ARG A 252 3.94 20.59 10.20
N LEU A 253 3.84 19.78 9.15
CA LEU A 253 3.19 20.17 7.89
C LEU A 253 1.70 20.44 8.09
N LYS A 254 0.98 19.56 8.81
CA LYS A 254 -0.45 19.76 9.10
C LYS A 254 -0.72 21.07 9.83
N SER A 255 0.06 21.39 10.87
CA SER A 255 -0.07 22.68 11.57
C SER A 255 0.27 23.88 10.69
N ALA A 256 1.25 23.74 9.79
CA ALA A 256 1.57 24.80 8.82
C ALA A 256 0.42 25.02 7.83
N LEU A 257 -0.25 23.96 7.36
CA LEU A 257 -1.41 24.06 6.48
C LEU A 257 -2.63 24.67 7.19
N GLU A 258 -2.89 24.30 8.45
CA GLU A 258 -3.97 24.89 9.26
C GLU A 258 -3.80 26.39 9.51
N SER A 259 -2.56 26.89 9.49
CA SER A 259 -2.24 28.31 9.65
C SER A 259 -2.08 29.07 8.33
N PHE A 260 -2.10 28.36 7.20
CA PHE A 260 -1.98 28.94 5.88
C PHE A 260 -3.33 29.43 5.39
N ASN A 261 -3.56 30.74 5.47
CA ASN A 261 -4.70 31.39 4.84
C ASN A 261 -4.36 31.64 3.36
N GLY A 262 -4.82 30.73 2.49
CA GLY A 262 -4.76 30.90 1.04
C GLY A 262 -5.62 32.04 0.51
#